data_AF-A0A452ZMZ7-F1
#
_entry.id   AF-A0A452ZMZ7-F1
#
_cell.length_a   1.000
_cell.length_b   1.000
_cell.length_c   1.000
_cell.angle_alpha   90.00
_cell.angle_beta   90.00
_cell.angle_gamma   90.00
#
_symmetry.space_group_name_H-M   'P 1'
#
loop_
_entity.id
_entity.type
_entity.pdbx_description
1 polymer ?
#
loop_
_entity_poly.entity_id
_entity_poly.type
_entity_poly.pdbx_seq_one_letter_code
_entity_poly.pdbx_strand_id
1 'polypeptide(L)'
;PMSNQAPDICNCNYPTHRWVSVFFHFRTLAYYIYRFEDAAEQFRLDVAANPNDTEESIWCFLSEAQLYGVDGARNRFLEVGLDRRPVMREAYALFKDGGDPEKLASNFSSSSGGELFYASLYAGLYYESQDADLAKSHIVAACKTPYGSRSGDYMASLAVVHCQCRNWTLEG
;
A
#
# COMPACT_ATOMS: atom_id res chain seq x y z
N PRO A 1 10.80 -9.97 15.98
CA PRO A 1 11.45 -10.70 14.86
C PRO A 1 10.38 -11.32 13.96
N MET A 2 10.11 -10.70 12.81
CA MET A 2 9.21 -11.27 11.80
C MET A 2 9.81 -12.59 11.30
N SER A 3 9.03 -13.65 11.27
CA SER A 3 9.47 -14.95 10.76
C SER A 3 9.69 -14.87 9.25
N ASN A 4 10.92 -15.12 8.80
CA ASN A 4 11.35 -15.10 7.38
C ASN A 4 10.78 -16.26 6.51
N GLN A 5 9.51 -16.63 6.66
CA GLN A 5 8.86 -17.54 5.72
C GLN A 5 8.13 -16.72 4.66
N ALA A 6 8.60 -16.81 3.41
CA ALA A 6 7.88 -16.30 2.24
C ALA A 6 6.49 -16.95 2.17
N PRO A 7 5.41 -16.17 2.08
CA PRO A 7 4.08 -16.75 1.87
C PRO A 7 4.05 -17.49 0.53
N ASP A 8 3.20 -18.53 0.44
CA ASP A 8 3.09 -19.38 -0.76
C ASP A 8 2.13 -18.71 -1.77
N ILE A 9 2.64 -17.70 -2.49
CA ILE A 9 1.86 -16.78 -3.36
C ILE A 9 1.47 -17.45 -4.70
N CYS A 10 1.95 -18.67 -4.96
CA CYS A 10 1.75 -19.38 -6.22
C CYS A 10 0.31 -19.87 -6.50
N ASN A 11 -0.63 -19.73 -5.54
CA ASN A 11 -1.97 -20.31 -5.66
C ASN A 11 -3.12 -19.29 -5.78
N CYS A 12 -2.81 -18.00 -5.99
CA CYS A 12 -3.84 -16.97 -6.19
C CYS A 12 -4.21 -16.89 -7.68
N ASN A 13 -5.44 -17.31 -8.01
CA ASN A 13 -5.97 -17.34 -9.37
C ASN A 13 -6.49 -15.93 -9.76
N TYR A 14 -5.75 -15.17 -10.57
CA TYR A 14 -6.10 -13.79 -10.92
C TYR A 14 -6.78 -13.68 -12.30
N PRO A 15 -7.95 -13.01 -12.41
CA PRO A 15 -8.59 -12.74 -13.69
C PRO A 15 -7.83 -11.62 -14.44
N THR A 16 -7.56 -11.89 -15.71
CA THR A 16 -6.76 -11.10 -16.64
C THR A 16 -7.47 -9.84 -17.11
N HIS A 17 -6.92 -8.63 -16.90
CA HIS A 17 -7.05 -7.53 -17.86
C HIS A 17 -5.93 -6.46 -17.76
N ARG A 18 -5.06 -6.50 -18.79
CA ARG A 18 -4.27 -5.43 -19.42
C ARG A 18 -3.09 -4.78 -18.66
N TRP A 19 -1.94 -5.45 -18.78
CA TRP A 19 -0.55 -4.96 -18.96
C TRP A 19 0.04 -3.87 -18.04
N VAL A 20 -0.67 -2.78 -17.74
CA VAL A 20 -0.26 -1.79 -16.71
C VAL A 20 -0.31 -2.43 -15.30
N SER A 21 -1.28 -3.33 -15.09
CA SER A 21 -1.42 -4.11 -13.87
C SER A 21 -0.32 -5.17 -13.66
N VAL A 22 0.32 -5.66 -14.73
CA VAL A 22 1.32 -6.75 -14.63
C VAL A 22 2.63 -6.24 -14.05
N PHE A 23 3.07 -5.03 -14.41
CA PHE A 23 4.32 -4.47 -13.92
C PHE A 23 4.24 -4.01 -12.46
N PHE A 24 3.14 -3.38 -12.07
CA PHE A 24 2.88 -3.06 -10.67
C PHE A 24 2.72 -4.34 -9.82
N HIS A 25 2.12 -5.41 -10.37
CA HIS A 25 2.07 -6.74 -9.74
C HIS A 25 3.45 -7.32 -9.43
N PHE A 26 4.42 -7.25 -10.35
CA PHE A 26 5.75 -7.81 -10.09
C PHE A 26 6.48 -7.08 -8.95
N ARG A 27 6.21 -5.80 -8.77
CA ARG A 27 6.86 -4.94 -7.76
C ARG A 27 6.26 -5.12 -6.38
N THR A 28 4.93 -5.09 -6.30
CA THR A 28 4.23 -5.42 -5.06
C THR A 28 4.47 -6.88 -4.68
N LEU A 29 4.56 -7.79 -5.64
CA LEU A 29 5.00 -9.17 -5.40
C LEU A 29 6.42 -9.22 -4.83
N ALA A 30 7.37 -8.46 -5.39
CA ALA A 30 8.74 -8.36 -4.86
C ALA A 30 8.75 -7.91 -3.40
N TYR A 31 7.90 -6.95 -3.02
CA TYR A 31 7.67 -6.57 -1.62
C TYR A 31 7.19 -7.76 -0.78
N TYR A 32 6.19 -8.53 -1.25
CA TYR A 32 5.65 -9.68 -0.50
C TYR A 32 6.60 -10.88 -0.41
N ILE A 33 7.55 -11.03 -1.34
CA ILE A 33 8.62 -12.05 -1.26
C ILE A 33 9.92 -11.52 -0.61
N TYR A 34 9.84 -10.39 0.10
CA TYR A 34 10.95 -9.79 0.85
C TYR A 34 12.13 -9.32 0.00
N ARG A 35 11.92 -9.10 -1.30
CA ARG A 35 12.89 -8.50 -2.23
C ARG A 35 12.73 -7.00 -2.29
N PHE A 36 12.89 -6.35 -1.14
CA PHE A 36 12.59 -4.92 -0.96
C PHE A 36 13.52 -4.01 -1.77
N GLU A 37 14.78 -4.40 -1.97
CA GLU A 37 15.75 -3.63 -2.76
C GLU A 37 15.34 -3.60 -4.24
N ASP A 38 15.04 -4.76 -4.80
CA ASP A 38 14.54 -4.88 -6.18
C ASP A 38 13.21 -4.13 -6.36
N ALA A 39 12.31 -4.20 -5.37
CA ALA A 39 11.04 -3.47 -5.40
C ALA A 39 11.27 -1.95 -5.42
N ALA A 40 12.11 -1.44 -4.51
CA ALA A 40 12.43 -0.01 -4.42
C ALA A 40 13.09 0.52 -5.70
N GLU A 41 14.05 -0.22 -6.28
CA GLU A 41 14.70 0.17 -7.54
C GLU A 41 13.68 0.27 -8.68
N GLN A 42 12.77 -0.70 -8.78
CA GLN A 42 11.76 -0.70 -9.82
C GLN A 42 10.78 0.48 -9.68
N PHE A 43 10.29 0.78 -8.47
CA PHE A 43 9.42 1.94 -8.26
C PHE A 43 10.13 3.27 -8.55
N ARG A 44 11.43 3.38 -8.26
CA ARG A 44 12.22 4.56 -8.63
C ARG A 44 12.28 4.76 -10.14
N LEU A 45 12.47 3.68 -10.91
CA LEU A 45 12.47 3.73 -12.36
C LEU A 45 11.10 4.14 -12.93
N ASP A 46 10.01 3.67 -12.32
CA ASP A 46 8.67 4.04 -12.78
C ASP A 46 8.35 5.50 -12.52
N VAL A 47 8.62 6.01 -11.32
CA VAL A 47 8.43 7.43 -11.00
C VAL A 47 9.28 8.31 -11.90
N ALA A 48 10.50 7.88 -12.26
CA ALA A 48 11.32 8.62 -13.22
C ALA A 48 10.68 8.68 -14.62
N ALA A 49 9.90 7.66 -15.02
CA ALA A 49 9.15 7.63 -16.26
C ALA A 49 7.79 8.35 -16.17
N ASN A 50 7.14 8.32 -15.00
CA ASN A 50 5.87 8.97 -14.70
C ASN A 50 5.93 9.73 -13.35
N PRO A 51 6.44 10.98 -13.34
CA PRO A 51 6.72 11.72 -12.11
C PRO A 51 5.46 12.24 -11.39
N ASN A 52 4.27 11.73 -11.72
CA ASN A 52 3.01 12.11 -11.10
C ASN A 52 2.34 10.92 -10.37
N ASP A 53 3.01 9.77 -10.29
CA ASP A 53 2.44 8.58 -9.65
C ASP A 53 2.71 8.56 -8.13
N THR A 54 1.72 9.03 -7.38
CA THR A 54 1.72 9.03 -5.92
C THR A 54 1.84 7.63 -5.32
N GLU A 55 1.22 6.63 -5.96
CA GLU A 55 1.16 5.29 -5.40
C GLU A 55 2.54 4.64 -5.50
N GLU A 56 3.20 4.75 -6.65
CA GLU A 56 4.56 4.25 -6.84
C GLU A 56 5.56 4.89 -5.85
N SER A 57 5.44 6.19 -5.60
CA SER A 57 6.23 6.87 -4.56
C SER A 57 6.03 6.27 -3.17
N ILE A 58 4.78 6.02 -2.78
CA ILE A 58 4.44 5.43 -1.48
C ILE A 58 4.97 4.00 -1.39
N TRP A 59 4.85 3.19 -2.45
CA TRP A 59 5.35 1.82 -2.46
C TRP A 59 6.89 1.73 -2.46
N CYS A 60 7.57 2.69 -3.09
CA CYS A 60 9.02 2.86 -2.94
C CYS A 60 9.38 3.10 -1.48
N PHE A 61 8.66 4.04 -0.82
CA PHE A 61 8.87 4.32 0.59
C PHE A 61 8.66 3.08 1.47
N LEU A 62 7.56 2.35 1.28
CA LEU A 62 7.26 1.14 2.06
C LEU A 62 8.39 0.10 1.91
N SER A 63 8.88 -0.11 0.70
CA SER A 63 10.00 -1.02 0.43
C SER A 63 11.28 -0.57 1.13
N GLU A 64 11.61 0.72 1.05
CA GLU A 64 12.79 1.27 1.70
C GLU A 64 12.68 1.33 3.23
N ALA A 65 11.48 1.46 3.78
CA ALA A 65 11.26 1.45 5.22
C ALA A 65 11.60 0.08 5.80
N GLN A 66 11.36 -1.01 5.05
CA GLN A 66 11.77 -2.36 5.44
C GLN A 66 13.30 -2.55 5.44
N LEU A 67 14.03 -1.81 4.60
CA LEU A 67 15.49 -1.90 4.48
C LEU A 67 16.25 -0.97 5.44
N TYR A 68 15.75 0.26 5.59
CA TYR A 68 16.49 1.36 6.20
C TYR A 68 15.73 2.06 7.33
N GLY A 69 14.55 1.55 7.67
CA GLY A 69 13.64 2.20 8.61
C GLY A 69 12.89 3.40 8.01
N VAL A 70 11.87 3.84 8.74
CA VAL A 70 10.98 4.96 8.35
C VAL A 70 11.77 6.24 8.06
N ASP A 71 12.68 6.63 8.95
CA ASP A 71 13.47 7.86 8.78
C ASP A 71 14.42 7.78 7.59
N GLY A 72 15.02 6.61 7.36
CA GLY A 72 15.86 6.36 6.19
C GLY A 72 15.06 6.50 4.89
N ALA A 73 13.87 5.90 4.84
CA ALA A 73 12.97 5.99 3.69
C ALA A 73 12.48 7.43 3.44
N ARG A 74 12.21 8.22 4.49
CA ARG A 74 11.83 9.64 4.36
C ARG A 74 12.93 10.48 3.74
N ASN A 75 14.17 10.29 4.18
CA ASN A 75 15.31 11.03 3.65
C ASN A 75 15.55 10.80 2.15
N ARG A 76 15.03 9.69 1.61
CA ARG A 76 15.12 9.33 0.19
C ARG A 76 13.77 9.34 -0.52
N PHE A 77 12.76 9.94 0.10
CA PHE A 77 11.39 9.92 -0.40
C PHE A 77 11.32 10.47 -1.83
N LEU A 78 10.59 9.77 -2.70
CA LEU A 78 10.43 10.19 -4.08
C LEU A 78 9.43 11.33 -4.16
N GLU A 79 9.85 12.47 -4.69
CA GLU A 79 8.93 13.58 -4.87
C GLU A 79 8.20 13.49 -6.21
N VAL A 80 6.88 13.49 -6.15
CA VAL A 80 5.99 13.44 -7.33
C VAL A 80 5.09 14.65 -7.41
N GLY A 81 4.47 14.85 -8.57
CA GLY A 81 3.50 15.90 -8.82
C GLY A 81 2.23 15.79 -7.96
N LEU A 82 1.40 16.83 -8.03
CA LEU A 82 0.18 16.92 -7.22
C LEU A 82 -0.88 15.92 -7.69
N ASP A 83 -1.24 14.96 -6.82
CA ASP A 83 -2.37 14.06 -7.09
C ASP A 83 -3.70 14.82 -7.08
N ARG A 84 -4.59 14.52 -8.02
CA ARG A 84 -5.94 15.08 -8.08
C ARG A 84 -6.84 14.57 -6.95
N ARG A 85 -6.60 13.34 -6.46
CA ARG A 85 -7.40 12.66 -5.43
C ARG A 85 -7.03 13.24 -4.05
N PRO A 86 -7.97 13.83 -3.29
CA PRO A 86 -7.69 14.38 -1.97
C PRO A 86 -7.05 13.37 -1.00
N VAL A 87 -7.61 12.16 -0.94
CA VAL A 87 -7.10 11.07 -0.10
C VAL A 87 -5.63 10.72 -0.38
N MET A 88 -5.23 10.75 -1.66
CA MET A 88 -3.85 10.44 -2.03
C MET A 88 -2.87 11.54 -1.65
N ARG A 89 -3.30 12.82 -1.68
CA ARG A 89 -2.47 13.94 -1.22
C ARG A 89 -2.20 13.84 0.27
N GLU A 90 -3.21 13.48 1.06
CA GLU A 90 -3.04 13.30 2.51
C GLU A 90 -2.21 12.06 2.84
N ALA A 91 -2.42 10.94 2.13
CA ALA A 91 -1.56 9.76 2.26
C ALA A 91 -0.11 10.09 1.92
N TYR A 92 0.15 10.77 0.80
CA TYR A 92 1.48 11.18 0.38
C TYR A 92 2.17 12.06 1.45
N ALA A 93 1.46 13.04 1.99
CA ALA A 93 1.98 13.89 3.08
C ALA A 93 2.30 13.07 4.34
N LEU A 94 1.45 12.10 4.71
CA LEU A 94 1.70 11.19 5.83
C LEU A 94 3.01 10.41 5.66
N PHE A 95 3.27 9.88 4.45
CA PHE A 95 4.49 9.13 4.19
C PHE A 95 5.72 10.05 4.12
N LYS A 96 5.62 11.19 3.42
CA LYS A 96 6.70 12.16 3.23
C LYS A 96 7.12 12.83 4.55
N ASP A 97 6.15 13.46 5.22
CA ASP A 97 6.39 14.37 6.33
C ASP A 97 6.12 13.71 7.70
N GLY A 98 5.50 12.53 7.70
CA GLY A 98 4.98 11.92 8.92
C GLY A 98 3.65 12.51 9.36
N GLY A 99 3.09 11.95 10.43
CA GLY A 99 1.80 12.37 10.93
C GLY A 99 1.06 11.24 11.62
N ASP A 100 -0.24 11.46 11.79
CA ASP A 100 -1.15 10.51 12.44
C ASP A 100 -2.01 9.79 11.38
N PRO A 101 -1.83 8.46 11.19
CA PRO A 101 -2.63 7.70 10.25
C PRO A 101 -4.11 7.58 10.65
N GLU A 102 -4.45 7.66 11.95
CA GLU A 102 -5.86 7.72 12.37
C GLU A 102 -6.53 9.01 11.87
N LYS A 103 -5.76 10.11 11.82
CA LYS A 103 -6.26 11.36 11.25
C LYS A 103 -6.59 11.20 9.76
N LEU A 104 -5.75 10.50 9.01
CA LEU A 104 -6.04 10.16 7.61
C LEU A 104 -7.33 9.34 7.51
N ALA A 105 -7.47 8.25 8.26
CA ALA A 105 -8.65 7.40 8.22
C ALA A 105 -9.93 8.16 8.63
N SER A 106 -9.85 9.00 9.67
CA SER A 106 -11.00 9.76 10.19
C SER A 106 -11.45 10.89 9.25
N ASN A 107 -10.52 11.58 8.59
CA ASN A 107 -10.83 12.65 7.62
C ASN A 107 -11.73 12.16 6.47
N PHE A 108 -11.59 10.91 6.06
CA PHE A 108 -12.37 10.29 4.98
C PHE A 108 -13.44 9.29 5.48
N SER A 109 -13.67 9.22 6.80
CA SER A 109 -14.63 8.26 7.41
C SER A 109 -16.06 8.39 6.88
N SER A 110 -16.46 9.60 6.49
CA SER A 110 -17.78 9.91 5.93
C SER A 110 -17.76 10.05 4.39
N SER A 111 -16.61 9.84 3.76
CA SER A 111 -16.50 9.94 2.31
C SER A 111 -17.23 8.80 1.60
N SER A 112 -17.77 9.11 0.42
CA SER A 112 -18.39 8.13 -0.47
C SER A 112 -17.40 7.57 -1.49
N GLY A 113 -17.69 6.40 -2.04
CA GLY A 113 -16.85 5.79 -3.07
C GLY A 113 -15.55 5.17 -2.51
N GLY A 114 -14.45 5.36 -3.22
CA GLY A 114 -13.16 4.73 -2.90
C GLY A 114 -12.32 5.46 -1.84
N GLU A 115 -12.65 6.70 -1.47
CA GLU A 115 -11.80 7.48 -0.56
C GLU A 115 -11.66 6.86 0.83
N LEU A 116 -12.76 6.37 1.41
CA LEU A 116 -12.72 5.64 2.68
C LEU A 116 -11.81 4.40 2.58
N PHE A 117 -11.93 3.65 1.47
CA PHE A 117 -11.08 2.49 1.22
C PHE A 117 -9.61 2.87 1.18
N TYR A 118 -9.24 3.88 0.38
CA TYR A 118 -7.85 4.31 0.22
C TYR A 118 -7.28 4.90 1.52
N ALA A 119 -8.07 5.67 2.26
CA ALA A 119 -7.64 6.24 3.53
C ALA A 119 -7.31 5.14 4.55
N SER A 120 -8.21 4.16 4.73
CA SER A 120 -7.96 3.01 5.59
C SER A 120 -6.80 2.15 5.09
N LEU A 121 -6.69 1.92 3.78
CA LEU A 121 -5.60 1.13 3.21
C LEU A 121 -4.23 1.78 3.50
N TYR A 122 -4.07 3.06 3.18
CA TYR A 122 -2.79 3.74 3.35
C TYR A 122 -2.45 4.02 4.81
N ALA A 123 -3.46 4.23 5.68
CA ALA A 123 -3.24 4.27 7.12
C ALA A 123 -2.69 2.93 7.63
N GLY A 124 -3.29 1.82 7.19
CA GLY A 124 -2.84 0.48 7.54
C GLY A 124 -1.44 0.13 7.02
N LEU A 125 -1.13 0.47 5.77
CA LEU A 125 0.21 0.28 5.20
C LEU A 125 1.27 1.11 5.93
N TYR A 126 0.93 2.32 6.36
CA TYR A 126 1.85 3.13 7.18
C TYR A 126 2.07 2.46 8.55
N TYR A 127 1.00 1.98 9.20
CA TYR A 127 1.12 1.22 10.45
C TYR A 127 1.91 -0.07 10.29
N GLU A 128 1.95 -0.70 9.11
CA GLU A 128 2.76 -1.92 8.92
C GLU A 128 4.25 -1.70 9.28
N SER A 129 4.75 -0.47 9.11
CA SER A 129 6.11 -0.09 9.48
C SER A 129 6.33 0.14 10.99
N GLN A 130 5.27 0.17 11.81
CA GLN A 130 5.29 0.62 13.20
C GLN A 130 4.55 -0.29 14.18
N ASP A 131 3.32 -0.70 13.85
CA ASP A 131 2.40 -1.47 14.69
C ASP A 131 1.55 -2.42 13.82
N ALA A 132 1.79 -3.72 13.97
CA ALA A 132 1.14 -4.76 13.16
C ALA A 132 -0.35 -4.95 13.49
N ASP A 133 -0.79 -4.67 14.71
CA ASP A 133 -2.19 -4.84 15.12
C ASP A 133 -3.04 -3.69 14.57
N LEU A 134 -2.53 -2.46 14.61
CA LEU A 134 -3.15 -1.31 13.95
C LEU A 134 -3.17 -1.48 12.43
N ALA A 135 -2.08 -1.96 11.83
CA ALA A 135 -2.02 -2.27 10.41
C ALA A 135 -3.13 -3.25 10.00
N LYS A 136 -3.27 -4.34 10.76
CA LYS A 136 -4.34 -5.34 10.55
C LYS A 136 -5.72 -4.70 10.63
N SER A 137 -5.99 -3.94 11.69
CA SER A 137 -7.29 -3.29 11.90
C SER A 137 -7.70 -2.45 10.68
N HIS A 138 -6.80 -1.60 10.21
CA HIS A 138 -7.04 -0.69 9.10
C HIS A 138 -7.17 -1.39 7.75
N ILE A 139 -6.30 -2.36 7.43
CA ILE A 139 -6.35 -3.06 6.13
C ILE A 139 -7.58 -3.97 6.05
N VAL A 140 -7.96 -4.63 7.16
CA VAL A 140 -9.21 -5.39 7.24
C VAL A 140 -10.43 -4.47 7.10
N ALA A 141 -10.42 -3.31 7.77
CA ALA A 141 -11.49 -2.31 7.61
C ALA A 141 -11.61 -1.84 6.17
N ALA A 142 -10.48 -1.56 5.49
CA ALA A 142 -10.45 -1.19 4.07
C ALA A 142 -11.13 -2.27 3.22
N CYS A 143 -10.75 -3.54 3.38
CA CYS A 143 -11.37 -4.67 2.67
C CYS A 143 -12.89 -4.75 2.86
N LYS A 144 -13.38 -4.42 4.07
CA LYS A 144 -14.82 -4.49 4.43
C LYS A 144 -15.64 -3.31 3.92
N THR A 145 -15.00 -2.25 3.41
CA THR A 145 -15.75 -1.13 2.81
C THR A 145 -16.59 -1.57 1.61
N PRO A 146 -17.69 -0.85 1.28
CA PRO A 146 -18.45 -1.07 0.04
C PRO A 146 -17.59 -1.09 -1.22
N TYR A 147 -16.55 -0.27 -1.27
CA TYR A 147 -15.61 -0.19 -2.39
C TYR A 147 -14.64 -1.38 -2.40
N GLY A 148 -14.01 -1.69 -1.26
CA GLY A 148 -13.06 -2.81 -1.16
C GLY A 148 -13.70 -4.17 -1.47
N SER A 149 -14.96 -4.36 -1.08
CA SER A 149 -15.67 -5.63 -1.28
C SER A 149 -16.26 -5.82 -2.68
N ARG A 150 -16.45 -4.76 -3.48
CA ARG A 150 -17.24 -4.83 -4.73
C ARG A 150 -16.64 -4.15 -5.95
N SER A 151 -15.63 -3.31 -5.81
CA SER A 151 -15.10 -2.51 -6.93
C SER A 151 -14.45 -3.37 -8.02
N GLY A 152 -13.85 -4.51 -7.65
CA GLY A 152 -12.94 -5.24 -8.54
C GLY A 152 -11.68 -4.43 -8.87
N ASP A 153 -11.43 -3.35 -8.13
CA ASP A 153 -10.26 -2.51 -8.30
C ASP A 153 -8.98 -3.26 -7.91
N TYR A 154 -7.87 -2.90 -8.54
CA TYR A 154 -6.59 -3.52 -8.28
C TYR A 154 -6.16 -3.34 -6.82
N MET A 155 -6.30 -2.15 -6.25
CA MET A 155 -5.86 -1.90 -4.87
C MET A 155 -6.77 -2.61 -3.87
N ALA A 156 -8.06 -2.78 -4.18
CA ALA A 156 -8.98 -3.61 -3.41
C ALA A 156 -8.54 -5.08 -3.38
N SER A 157 -8.14 -5.61 -4.54
CA SER A 157 -7.61 -6.98 -4.65
C SER A 157 -6.29 -7.13 -3.88
N LEU A 158 -5.40 -6.13 -3.99
CA LEU A 158 -4.14 -6.09 -3.27
C LEU A 158 -4.34 -6.11 -1.76
N ALA A 159 -5.31 -5.36 -1.23
CA ALA A 159 -5.58 -5.33 0.21
C ALA A 159 -5.99 -6.73 0.74
N VAL A 160 -6.75 -7.49 -0.04
CA VAL A 160 -7.11 -8.88 0.29
C VAL A 160 -5.87 -9.79 0.29
N VAL A 161 -5.03 -9.68 -0.75
CA VAL A 161 -3.79 -10.46 -0.85
C VAL A 161 -2.83 -10.11 0.29
N HIS A 162 -2.77 -8.83 0.68
CA HIS A 162 -1.99 -8.38 1.83
C HIS A 162 -2.43 -9.09 3.11
N CYS A 163 -3.73 -9.11 3.39
CA CYS A 163 -4.29 -9.86 4.52
C CYS A 163 -3.92 -11.35 4.45
N GLN A 164 -4.02 -11.98 3.28
CA GLN A 164 -3.65 -13.39 3.10
C GLN A 164 -2.17 -13.64 3.39
N CYS A 165 -1.26 -12.82 2.85
CA CYS A 165 0.18 -12.93 3.08
C CYS A 165 0.55 -12.76 4.56
N ARG A 166 -0.25 -12.01 5.32
CA ARG A 166 -0.08 -11.76 6.76
C ARG A 166 -0.91 -12.70 7.64
N ASN A 167 -1.62 -13.67 7.07
CA ASN A 167 -2.57 -14.56 7.77
C ASN A 167 -3.63 -13.80 8.60
N TRP A 168 -4.11 -12.67 8.07
CA TRP A 168 -5.17 -11.89 8.66
C TRP A 168 -6.53 -12.34 8.11
N THR A 169 -7.37 -12.84 9.01
CA THR A 169 -8.73 -13.26 8.67
C THR A 169 -9.61 -12.04 8.40
N LEU A 170 -10.28 -12.05 7.24
CA LEU A 170 -11.33 -11.07 6.93
C LEU A 170 -12.66 -11.40 7.62
N GLU A 171 -12.78 -12.60 8.22
CA GLU A 171 -13.98 -13.04 8.93
C GLU A 171 -14.28 -12.16 10.14
N GLY A 172 -15.52 -11.71 10.22
CA GLY A 172 -16.09 -10.83 11.23
C GLY A 172 -17.26 -10.06 10.66
#